data_AF-A0AAW0F990-F1
#
_entry.id   AF-A0AAW0F990-F1
#
_cell.length_a   1.000
_cell.length_b   1.000
_cell.length_c   1.000
_cell.angle_alpha   90.00
_cell.angle_beta   90.00
_cell.angle_gamma   90.00
#
_symmetry.space_group_name_H-M   'P 1'
#
loop_
_entity.id
_entity.type
_entity.pdbx_description
1 polymer ?
#
loop_
_entity_poly.entity_id
_entity_poly.type
_entity_poly.pdbx_seq_one_letter_code
_entity_poly.pdbx_strand_id
1 'polypeptide(L)'
;MEEFAVLKQGRWRTANWTARVLSIHSRLGLAAITARDNAGDTLHHGMRVTSVVIWPLYGEKRIKESFDSMEARLTVRVTGVAATVRPRGTDGGTDAVPHYTYTSTGAKSDMQTWMLRFLNYDDLERALRLLHAVKPCLRALRAPAGAEAPRQQPEGVDSSSPTGVMTGWVLNTTSSRSGESGS
;
A
#
# COMPACT_ATOMS: atom_id res chain seq x y z
N MET A 1 -7.32 -1.41 19.26
CA MET A 1 -7.11 -0.28 18.33
C MET A 1 -6.73 0.90 19.22
N GLU A 2 -5.74 1.70 18.82
CA GLU A 2 -5.32 2.87 19.61
C GLU A 2 -5.57 4.14 18.81
N GLU A 3 -5.90 5.22 19.51
CA GLU A 3 -6.34 6.47 18.91
C GLU A 3 -5.45 7.63 19.36
N PHE A 4 -5.16 8.53 18.42
CA PHE A 4 -4.28 9.68 18.63
C PHE A 4 -4.94 10.93 18.08
N ALA A 5 -4.92 12.01 18.88
CA ALA A 5 -5.27 13.34 18.38
C ALA A 5 -4.12 13.85 17.49
N VAL A 6 -4.41 14.16 16.24
CA VAL A 6 -3.42 14.62 15.26
C VAL A 6 -3.95 15.78 14.44
N LEU A 7 -3.04 16.55 13.86
CA LEU A 7 -3.37 17.48 12.77
C LEU A 7 -3.02 16.83 11.44
N LYS A 8 -3.97 16.82 10.51
CA LYS A 8 -3.74 16.37 9.13
C LYS A 8 -3.63 17.55 8.19
N GLN A 9 -2.60 17.53 7.34
CA GLN A 9 -2.42 18.52 6.29
C GLN A 9 -3.49 18.39 5.20
N GLY A 10 -3.96 19.53 4.71
CA GLY A 10 -4.87 19.63 3.58
C GLY A 10 -4.19 19.26 2.27
N ARG A 11 -4.94 18.62 1.36
CA ARG A 11 -4.42 18.17 0.05
C ARG A 11 -3.95 19.32 -0.84
N TRP A 12 -4.67 20.45 -0.80
CA TRP A 12 -4.47 21.58 -1.73
C TRP A 12 -3.69 22.74 -1.13
N ARG A 13 -3.64 22.84 0.20
CA ARG A 13 -2.98 23.94 0.92
C ARG A 13 -2.12 23.36 2.02
N THR A 14 -0.80 23.42 1.84
CA THR A 14 0.18 22.85 2.79
C THR A 14 0.19 23.55 4.14
N ALA A 15 -0.23 24.82 4.20
CA ALA A 15 -0.39 25.54 5.47
C ALA A 15 -1.67 25.17 6.23
N ASN A 16 -2.61 24.46 5.59
CA ASN A 16 -3.88 24.14 6.24
C ASN A 16 -3.76 22.81 6.98
N TRP A 17 -3.84 22.90 8.30
CA TRP A 17 -3.87 21.76 9.19
C TRP A 17 -5.25 21.63 9.82
N THR A 18 -5.76 20.41 9.91
CA THR A 18 -7.10 20.13 10.46
C THR A 18 -7.01 19.06 11.54
N ALA A 19 -7.66 19.29 12.68
CA ALA A 19 -7.70 18.33 13.78
C ALA A 19 -8.46 17.06 13.40
N ARG A 20 -7.88 15.91 13.74
CA ARG A 20 -8.35 14.57 13.41
C ARG A 20 -8.06 13.62 14.56
N VAL A 21 -8.79 12.51 14.55
CA VAL A 21 -8.40 11.32 15.30
C VAL A 21 -7.79 10.34 14.31
N LEU A 22 -6.58 9.88 14.60
CA LEU A 22 -5.90 8.80 13.91
C LEU A 22 -6.10 7.51 14.71
N SER A 23 -6.79 6.54 14.15
CA SER A 23 -6.99 5.23 14.75
C SER A 23 -6.08 4.20 14.08
N ILE A 24 -5.24 3.52 14.87
CA ILE A 24 -4.24 2.56 14.38
C ILE A 24 -4.59 1.15 14.84
N HIS A 25 -4.68 0.24 13.89
CA HIS A 25 -4.87 -1.19 14.12
C HIS A 25 -3.61 -1.97 13.76
N SER A 26 -2.65 -2.03 14.69
CA SER A 26 -1.33 -2.67 14.51
C SER A 26 -1.42 -4.10 13.94
N ARG A 27 -2.34 -4.93 14.43
CA ARG A 27 -2.51 -6.32 13.96
C ARG A 27 -2.93 -6.45 12.49
N LEU A 28 -3.72 -5.49 11.99
CA LEU A 28 -4.23 -5.51 10.61
C LEU A 28 -3.38 -4.63 9.67
N GLY A 29 -2.49 -3.81 10.22
CA GLY A 29 -1.72 -2.87 9.44
C GLY A 29 -2.53 -1.71 8.87
N LEU A 30 -3.63 -1.37 9.52
CA LEU A 30 -4.54 -0.33 9.07
C LEU A 30 -4.39 0.90 9.95
N ALA A 31 -4.38 2.06 9.29
CA ALA A 31 -4.60 3.34 9.91
C ALA A 31 -5.87 3.95 9.33
N ALA A 32 -6.70 4.54 10.16
CA ALA A 32 -7.89 5.27 9.74
C ALA A 32 -7.85 6.68 10.34
N ILE A 33 -8.46 7.63 9.64
CA ILE A 33 -8.62 9.00 10.12
C ILE A 33 -10.08 9.41 10.06
N THR A 34 -10.49 10.26 11.01
CA THR A 34 -11.83 10.84 11.01
C THR A 34 -12.11 11.72 9.80
N ALA A 35 -13.39 11.88 9.49
CA ALA A 35 -13.87 12.85 8.51
C ALA A 35 -13.57 14.29 8.95
N ARG A 36 -13.72 15.25 8.02
CA ARG A 36 -13.38 16.65 8.32
C ARG A 36 -14.18 17.26 9.44
N ASP A 37 -15.46 17.04 9.35
CA ASP A 37 -16.48 17.77 10.09
C ASP A 37 -17.26 16.81 11.02
N ASN A 38 -16.77 15.57 11.17
CA ASN A 38 -17.41 14.56 11.99
C ASN A 38 -16.37 13.69 12.70
N ALA A 39 -16.14 13.98 13.98
CA ALA A 39 -15.25 13.20 14.84
C ALA A 39 -15.84 11.82 15.21
N GLY A 40 -17.15 11.61 15.07
CA GLY A 40 -17.81 10.33 15.32
C GLY A 40 -17.63 9.31 14.18
N ASP A 41 -17.22 9.75 12.99
CA ASP A 41 -16.89 8.87 11.87
C ASP A 41 -15.40 8.51 11.90
N THR A 42 -15.01 7.66 12.85
CA THR A 42 -13.61 7.28 13.10
C THR A 42 -12.98 6.42 12.00
N LEU A 43 -13.77 5.89 11.07
CA LEU A 43 -13.32 4.97 10.02
C LEU A 43 -13.56 5.51 8.60
N HIS A 44 -13.77 6.81 8.45
CA HIS A 44 -14.09 7.48 7.19
C HIS A 44 -13.09 7.19 6.06
N HIS A 45 -11.80 7.34 6.34
CA HIS A 45 -10.73 7.06 5.39
C HIS A 45 -9.68 6.14 6.01
N GLY A 46 -9.67 4.89 5.54
CA GLY A 46 -8.67 3.90 5.91
C GLY A 46 -7.53 3.81 4.91
N MET A 47 -6.37 3.42 5.40
CA MET A 47 -5.18 3.15 4.64
C MET A 47 -4.45 1.96 5.24
N ARG A 48 -4.05 1.03 4.39
CA ARG A 48 -3.09 0.00 4.75
C ARG A 48 -1.69 0.58 4.64
N VAL A 49 -1.04 0.76 5.78
CA VAL A 49 0.25 1.46 5.86
C VAL A 49 1.35 0.62 5.21
N THR A 50 2.13 1.24 4.34
CA THR A 50 3.29 0.62 3.68
C THR A 50 4.62 1.23 4.12
N SER A 51 4.63 2.52 4.42
CA SER A 51 5.83 3.22 4.87
C SER A 51 5.46 4.39 5.77
N VAL A 52 6.32 4.65 6.74
CA VAL A 52 6.29 5.81 7.62
C VAL A 52 7.64 6.46 7.57
N VAL A 53 7.67 7.76 7.32
CA VAL A 53 8.90 8.55 7.25
C VAL A 53 8.75 9.73 8.18
N ILE A 54 9.73 9.88 9.08
CA ILE A 54 9.78 10.97 10.06
C ILE A 54 10.64 12.08 9.47
N TRP A 55 10.35 13.33 9.83
CA TRP A 55 11.25 14.45 9.54
C TRP A 55 12.66 14.21 10.14
N PRO A 56 13.77 14.60 9.48
CA PRO A 56 13.91 15.29 8.20
C PRO A 56 14.05 14.37 6.98
N LEU A 57 13.67 13.09 7.09
CA LEU A 57 13.95 12.10 6.05
C LEU A 57 13.08 12.24 4.78
N TYR A 58 12.11 13.15 4.76
CA TYR A 58 11.32 13.48 3.56
C TYR A 58 11.53 14.94 3.14
N GLY A 59 11.46 15.19 1.82
CA GLY A 59 11.88 16.47 1.23
C GLY A 59 11.17 17.71 1.81
N GLU A 60 11.97 18.75 2.01
CA GLU A 60 11.64 20.04 2.66
C GLU A 60 10.42 20.76 2.08
N LYS A 61 10.14 20.61 0.77
CA LYS A 61 9.08 21.34 0.04
C LYS A 61 7.66 21.21 0.62
N ARG A 62 7.44 20.36 1.63
CA ARG A 62 6.12 20.07 2.24
C ARG A 62 5.91 20.65 3.63
N ILE A 63 6.97 21.16 4.26
CA ILE A 63 6.94 21.85 5.56
C ILE A 63 7.40 23.29 5.29
N LYS A 64 6.64 24.29 5.73
CA LYS A 64 7.03 25.70 5.59
C LYS A 64 7.79 26.21 6.81
N GLU A 65 7.70 25.46 7.89
CA GLU A 65 8.30 25.74 9.19
C GLU A 65 9.81 25.51 9.19
N SER A 66 10.49 26.16 10.13
CA SER A 66 11.94 25.96 10.33
C SER A 66 12.27 24.50 10.63
N PHE A 67 13.40 24.03 10.12
CA PHE A 67 13.89 22.66 10.24
C PHE A 67 13.95 22.15 11.69
N ASP A 68 14.34 23.03 12.60
CA ASP A 68 14.54 22.71 14.03
C ASP A 68 13.30 22.95 14.87
N SER A 69 12.19 23.35 14.24
CA SER A 69 10.94 23.57 14.96
C SER A 69 10.40 22.27 15.57
N MET A 70 9.84 22.38 16.77
CA MET A 70 9.15 21.26 17.43
C MET A 70 8.06 20.69 16.52
N GLU A 71 7.34 21.56 15.81
CA GLU A 71 6.27 21.16 14.89
C GLU A 71 6.76 20.28 13.74
N ALA A 72 7.93 20.59 13.16
CA ALA A 72 8.52 19.76 12.11
C ALA A 72 8.91 18.38 12.65
N ARG A 73 9.52 18.33 13.85
CA ARG A 73 9.93 17.07 14.50
C ARG A 73 8.76 16.18 14.90
N LEU A 74 7.59 16.77 15.15
CA LEU A 74 6.34 16.04 15.45
C LEU A 74 5.54 15.65 14.20
N THR A 75 6.05 15.98 13.00
CA THR A 75 5.37 15.68 11.74
C THR A 75 5.92 14.40 11.11
N VAL A 76 5.02 13.54 10.67
CA VAL A 76 5.32 12.31 9.95
C VAL A 76 4.59 12.25 8.62
N ARG A 77 5.24 11.58 7.67
CA ARG A 77 4.66 11.20 6.39
C ARG A 77 4.31 9.72 6.42
N VAL A 78 3.02 9.42 6.34
CA VAL A 78 2.51 8.06 6.26
C VAL A 78 2.05 7.80 4.82
N THR A 79 2.52 6.71 4.22
CA THR A 79 2.07 6.28 2.89
C THR A 79 1.51 4.87 2.94
N GLY A 80 0.58 4.57 2.05
CA GLY A 80 -0.08 3.29 2.03
C GLY A 80 -1.09 3.14 0.91
N VAL A 81 -1.78 2.02 0.89
CA VAL A 81 -2.84 1.74 -0.09
C VAL A 81 -4.18 2.06 0.55
N ALA A 82 -5.04 2.79 -0.17
CA ALA A 82 -6.40 3.06 0.31
C ALA A 82 -7.12 1.77 0.72
N ALA A 83 -7.80 1.81 1.87
CA ALA A 83 -8.55 0.68 2.39
C ALA A 83 -9.88 1.15 2.96
N THR A 84 -10.95 0.47 2.62
CA THR A 84 -12.23 0.65 3.32
C THR A 84 -12.23 -0.24 4.55
N VAL A 85 -12.46 0.33 5.73
CA VAL A 85 -12.62 -0.42 6.98
C VAL A 85 -14.11 -0.53 7.27
N ARG A 86 -14.63 -1.74 7.44
CA ARG A 86 -16.00 -1.96 7.87
C ARG A 86 -16.05 -2.83 9.11
N PRO A 87 -16.79 -2.44 10.16
CA PRO A 87 -17.13 -3.36 11.22
C PRO A 87 -18.00 -4.46 10.61
N ARG A 88 -17.59 -5.71 10.78
CA ARG A 88 -18.45 -6.86 10.53
C ARG A 88 -19.41 -6.91 11.71
N GLY A 89 -20.70 -6.69 11.44
CA GLY A 89 -21.73 -6.77 12.46
C GLY A 89 -21.61 -8.09 13.22
N THR A 90 -21.47 -7.99 14.53
CA THR A 90 -21.61 -9.11 15.45
C THR A 90 -23.09 -9.21 15.78
N ASP A 91 -23.78 -10.13 15.12
CA ASP A 91 -25.10 -10.55 15.53
C ASP A 91 -24.96 -11.25 16.90
N GLY A 92 -25.34 -10.54 17.96
CA GLY A 92 -25.60 -11.09 19.30
C GLY A 92 -24.41 -11.21 20.24
N GLY A 93 -24.45 -10.41 21.33
CA GLY A 93 -23.64 -10.63 22.54
C GLY A 93 -22.96 -9.36 23.04
N THR A 94 -23.26 -8.98 24.28
CA THR A 94 -22.83 -7.74 24.98
C THR A 94 -21.30 -7.56 25.12
N ASP A 95 -20.49 -8.55 24.72
CA ASP A 95 -19.02 -8.53 24.77
C ASP A 95 -18.34 -8.80 23.41
N ALA A 96 -19.06 -8.61 22.31
CA ALA A 96 -18.52 -8.93 21.00
C ALA A 96 -17.44 -7.92 20.56
N VAL A 97 -16.18 -8.38 20.55
CA VAL A 97 -15.06 -7.62 19.99
C VAL A 97 -15.37 -7.29 18.53
N PRO A 98 -15.35 -6.01 18.12
CA PRO A 98 -15.66 -5.65 16.75
C PRO A 98 -14.65 -6.28 15.79
N HIS A 99 -15.14 -7.17 14.93
CA HIS A 99 -14.34 -7.77 13.86
C HIS A 99 -14.28 -6.79 12.69
N TYR A 100 -13.11 -6.24 12.40
CA TYR A 100 -12.94 -5.35 11.25
C TYR A 100 -12.57 -6.15 10.01
N THR A 101 -13.29 -5.89 8.91
CA THR A 101 -12.89 -6.34 7.57
C THR A 101 -12.34 -5.14 6.81
N TYR A 102 -11.34 -5.39 5.96
CA TYR A 102 -10.85 -4.37 5.06
C TYR A 102 -10.82 -4.88 3.64
N THR A 103 -11.20 -4.00 2.72
CA THR A 103 -11.05 -4.22 1.28
C THR A 103 -10.11 -3.16 0.75
N SER A 104 -9.04 -3.61 0.09
CA SER A 104 -8.22 -2.72 -0.72
C SER A 104 -9.03 -2.38 -1.97
N THR A 105 -9.54 -1.16 -2.02
CA THR A 105 -10.25 -0.64 -3.19
C THR A 105 -9.23 -0.34 -4.28
N GLY A 106 -9.00 -1.28 -5.19
CA GLY A 106 -8.35 -1.01 -6.47
C GLY A 106 -7.29 -2.02 -6.91
N ALA A 107 -7.38 -2.44 -8.17
CA ALA A 107 -6.26 -3.03 -8.89
C ALA A 107 -5.14 -1.99 -8.98
N LYS A 108 -3.94 -2.33 -8.48
CA LYS A 108 -2.70 -1.52 -8.53
C LYS A 108 -2.93 0.02 -8.43
N SER A 109 -2.73 0.56 -7.23
CA SER A 109 -2.05 1.86 -7.03
C SER A 109 -2.86 3.17 -6.94
N ASP A 110 -3.81 3.26 -6.00
CA ASP A 110 -4.04 4.54 -5.32
C ASP A 110 -3.22 4.57 -4.03
N MET A 111 -1.91 4.80 -4.17
CA MET A 111 -1.05 5.11 -3.03
C MET A 111 -1.51 6.44 -2.42
N GLN A 112 -2.02 6.38 -1.20
CA GLN A 112 -2.33 7.55 -0.41
C GLN A 112 -1.11 8.00 0.39
N THR A 113 -1.02 9.30 0.61
CA THR A 113 0.00 9.91 1.48
C THR A 113 -0.72 10.85 2.44
N TRP A 114 -0.48 10.69 3.73
CA TRP A 114 -0.92 11.59 4.78
C TRP A 114 0.29 12.27 5.41
N MET A 115 0.17 13.58 5.63
CA MET A 115 1.07 14.34 6.49
C MET A 115 0.34 14.57 7.79
N LEU A 116 0.86 13.99 8.87
CA LEU A 116 0.25 14.00 10.18
C LEU A 116 1.20 14.66 11.16
N ARG A 117 0.69 15.57 11.98
CA ARG A 117 1.43 16.21 13.07
C ARG A 117 0.83 15.80 14.39
N PHE A 118 1.65 15.25 15.27
CA PHE A 118 1.27 14.88 16.62
C PHE A 118 1.35 16.09 17.54
N LEU A 119 0.56 16.07 18.61
CA LEU A 119 0.52 17.18 19.58
C LEU A 119 1.66 17.11 20.60
N ASN A 120 2.21 15.91 20.83
CA ASN A 120 3.30 15.66 21.76
C ASN A 120 4.16 14.48 21.27
N TYR A 121 5.33 14.32 21.89
CA TYR A 121 6.31 13.30 21.51
C TYR A 121 5.90 11.89 21.92
N ASP A 122 5.25 11.75 23.09
CA ASP A 122 4.83 10.45 23.62
C ASP A 122 3.82 9.75 22.69
N ASP A 123 2.87 10.52 22.15
CA ASP A 123 1.89 10.04 21.17
C ASP A 123 2.55 9.67 19.85
N LEU A 124 3.51 10.48 19.39
CA LEU A 124 4.29 10.16 18.20
C LEU A 124 5.04 8.83 18.36
N GLU A 125 5.76 8.65 19.47
CA GLU A 125 6.56 7.45 19.71
C GLU A 125 5.66 6.20 19.84
N ARG A 126 4.53 6.30 20.55
CA ARG A 126 3.53 5.23 20.64
C ARG A 126 2.98 4.88 19.26
N ALA A 127 2.57 5.87 18.48
CA ALA A 127 2.04 5.66 17.13
C ALA A 127 3.09 5.01 16.21
N LEU A 128 4.35 5.45 16.25
CA LEU A 128 5.43 4.87 15.44
C LEU A 128 5.68 3.41 15.80
N ARG A 129 5.68 3.06 17.09
CA ARG A 129 5.78 1.66 17.53
C ARG A 129 4.66 0.80 16.93
N LEU A 130 3.42 1.30 16.95
CA LEU A 130 2.28 0.59 16.36
C LEU A 130 2.37 0.47 14.84
N LEU A 131 2.82 1.52 14.15
CA LEU A 131 2.96 1.55 12.70
C LEU A 131 4.12 0.67 12.20
N HIS A 132 5.20 0.57 12.97
CA HIS A 132 6.34 -0.30 12.64
C HIS A 132 6.10 -1.76 13.02
N ALA A 133 5.26 -2.03 14.03
CA ALA A 133 4.79 -3.38 14.33
C ALA A 133 3.94 -3.98 13.19
N VAL A 134 3.48 -3.16 12.25
CA VAL A 134 2.79 -3.61 11.04
C VAL A 134 3.76 -4.36 10.15
N LYS A 135 3.61 -5.68 10.08
CA LYS A 135 4.29 -6.49 9.06
C LYS A 135 3.71 -6.14 7.69
N PRO A 136 4.54 -5.74 6.69
CA PRO A 136 4.06 -5.64 5.32
C PRO A 136 3.70 -7.05 4.83
N CYS A 137 2.42 -7.43 4.93
CA CYS A 137 1.96 -8.66 4.27
C CYS A 137 1.98 -8.42 2.75
N LEU A 138 3.16 -8.60 2.14
CA LEU A 138 3.39 -8.68 0.68
C LEU A 138 2.69 -9.89 0.02
N ARG A 139 1.80 -10.59 0.74
CA ARG A 139 1.14 -11.80 0.24
C ARG A 139 -0.01 -11.55 -0.74
N ALA A 140 -0.43 -10.30 -0.96
CA ALA A 140 -1.52 -9.96 -1.87
C ALA A 140 -1.07 -9.57 -3.30
N LEU A 141 0.23 -9.66 -3.63
CA LEU A 141 0.74 -9.37 -4.98
C LEU A 141 0.96 -10.61 -5.86
N ARG A 142 0.67 -11.83 -5.37
CA ARG A 142 0.51 -12.98 -6.28
C ARG A 142 -0.89 -12.93 -6.89
N ALA A 143 -1.02 -12.19 -7.98
CA ALA A 143 -1.97 -12.59 -9.02
C ALA A 143 -1.61 -14.02 -9.44
N PRO A 144 -2.58 -14.91 -9.69
CA PRO A 144 -2.28 -16.15 -10.39
C PRO A 144 -1.79 -15.76 -11.80
N ALA A 145 -0.47 -15.83 -12.00
CA ALA A 145 0.08 -16.03 -13.32
C ALA A 145 -0.59 -17.29 -13.86
N GLY A 146 -1.10 -17.20 -15.09
CA GLY A 146 -1.91 -18.23 -15.73
C GLY A 146 -1.38 -19.64 -15.45
N ALA A 147 -2.13 -20.39 -14.64
CA ALA A 147 -2.10 -21.83 -14.74
C ALA A 147 -3.15 -22.17 -15.80
N GLU A 148 -2.66 -22.16 -17.02
CA GLU A 148 -3.24 -22.75 -18.22
C GLU A 148 -4.02 -24.03 -17.84
N ALA A 149 -5.33 -24.03 -18.13
CA ALA A 149 -6.14 -25.22 -18.00
C ALA A 149 -5.59 -26.30 -18.94
N PRO A 150 -5.40 -27.55 -18.49
CA PRO A 150 -5.00 -28.62 -19.38
C PRO A 150 -6.13 -28.85 -20.39
N ARG A 151 -5.88 -28.49 -21.65
CA ARG A 151 -6.72 -28.92 -22.77
C ARG A 151 -6.69 -30.44 -22.82
N GLN A 152 -7.82 -31.06 -22.47
CA GLN A 152 -8.07 -32.45 -22.77
C GLN A 152 -8.12 -32.62 -24.30
N GLN A 153 -7.19 -33.42 -24.83
CA GLN A 153 -7.35 -34.08 -26.11
C GLN A 153 -8.46 -35.14 -25.99
N PRO A 154 -9.29 -35.32 -27.02
CA PRO A 154 -9.81 -36.64 -27.34
C PRO A 154 -8.97 -37.24 -28.47
N GLU A 155 -8.44 -38.43 -28.19
CA GLU A 155 -7.87 -39.35 -29.15
C GLU A 155 -8.92 -39.85 -30.15
N GLY A 156 -8.45 -40.17 -31.37
CA GLY A 156 -9.03 -41.21 -32.21
C GLY A 156 -9.61 -40.76 -33.54
N VAL A 157 -8.81 -40.85 -34.63
CA VAL A 157 -9.02 -41.87 -35.67
C VAL A 157 -7.86 -41.87 -36.68
N ASP A 158 -7.30 -43.07 -36.88
CA ASP A 158 -6.34 -43.43 -37.92
C ASP A 158 -6.87 -43.17 -39.33
N SER A 159 -6.00 -42.77 -40.26
CA SER A 159 -5.86 -43.41 -41.58
C SER A 159 -4.75 -42.76 -42.43
N SER A 160 -3.70 -43.57 -42.67
CA SER A 160 -3.04 -43.77 -43.96
C SER A 160 -2.14 -42.65 -44.56
N SER A 161 -0.84 -42.97 -44.57
CA SER A 161 0.32 -42.31 -45.24
C SER A 161 0.30 -42.43 -46.79
N PRO A 162 1.40 -42.17 -47.54
CA PRO A 162 2.40 -41.07 -47.52
C PRO A 162 2.73 -40.50 -48.92
N THR A 163 3.12 -39.23 -49.04
CA THR A 163 4.08 -38.70 -50.07
C THR A 163 4.29 -37.22 -49.75
N GLY A 164 5.46 -36.57 -49.75
CA GLY A 164 6.84 -36.87 -50.05
C GLY A 164 7.62 -35.54 -50.00
N VAL A 165 8.95 -35.62 -50.05
CA VAL A 165 9.91 -34.56 -50.42
C VAL A 165 10.19 -33.49 -49.34
N MET A 166 11.28 -33.57 -48.57
CA MET A 166 12.71 -33.25 -48.84
C MET A 166 13.06 -31.75 -48.68
N THR A 167 14.15 -31.51 -47.93
CA THR A 167 14.96 -30.27 -47.79
C THR A 167 14.29 -29.07 -47.07
N GLY A 168 14.98 -28.30 -46.23
CA GLY A 168 16.41 -28.23 -45.95
C GLY A 168 16.70 -27.44 -44.66
N TRP A 169 17.85 -27.77 -44.09
CA TRP A 169 18.49 -27.05 -43.00
C TRP A 169 19.10 -25.76 -43.56
N VAL A 170 18.89 -24.63 -42.89
CA VAL A 170 19.76 -23.47 -43.03
C VAL A 170 20.05 -22.89 -41.63
N LEU A 171 21.29 -23.14 -41.21
CA LEU A 171 22.01 -22.37 -40.20
C LEU A 171 22.12 -20.92 -40.67
N ASN A 172 21.92 -19.95 -39.77
CA ASN A 172 22.53 -18.65 -39.96
C ASN A 172 23.43 -18.32 -38.77
N THR A 173 24.71 -18.21 -39.09
CA THR A 173 25.83 -17.83 -38.24
C THR A 173 26.14 -16.35 -38.41
N THR A 174 26.85 -15.79 -37.43
CA THR A 174 27.64 -14.55 -37.42
C THR A 174 26.89 -13.23 -37.24
N SER A 175 27.21 -12.47 -36.19
CA SER A 175 28.32 -11.51 -36.30
C SER A 175 28.65 -10.89 -34.93
N SER A 176 29.91 -11.03 -34.54
CA SER A 176 30.54 -10.31 -33.42
C SER A 176 30.97 -8.92 -33.90
N ARG A 177 30.82 -7.89 -33.05
CA ARG A 177 31.79 -6.79 -33.05
C ARG A 177 31.92 -6.14 -31.67
N SER A 178 33.06 -6.46 -31.06
CA SER A 178 33.92 -5.62 -30.20
C SER A 178 33.87 -4.14 -30.61
N GLY A 179 33.87 -3.16 -29.71
CA GLY A 179 34.98 -2.81 -28.82
C GLY A 179 35.44 -1.38 -29.16
N GLU A 180 36.11 -0.72 -28.20
CA GLU A 180 36.76 0.62 -28.24
C GLU A 180 35.84 1.83 -28.02
N SER A 181 35.85 2.56 -26.90
CA SER A 181 36.89 3.27 -26.12
C SER A 181 37.62 4.38 -26.87
N GLY A 182 37.48 5.63 -26.39
CA GLY A 182 38.30 6.74 -26.85
C GLY A 182 37.84 8.11 -26.36
N SER A 183 38.45 8.53 -25.24
CA SER A 183 38.79 9.89 -24.76
C SER A 183 37.75 10.99 -24.71
#